data_AF-V9II23-F1
#
_entry.id   AF-V9II23-F1
#
_cell.length_a   1.000
_cell.length_b   1.000
_cell.length_c   1.000
_cell.angle_alpha   90.00
_cell.angle_beta   90.00
_cell.angle_gamma   90.00
#
_symmetry.space_group_name_H-M   'P 1'
#
loop_
_entity.id
_entity.type
_entity.pdbx_description
1 polymer ?
#
loop_
_entity_poly.entity_id
_entity_poly.type
_entity_poly.pdbx_seq_one_letter_code
_entity_poly.pdbx_strand_id
1 'polypeptide(L)'
;MSQLNCFYNKAINVIYFPLIGLNASIVGYKLLSTKPQKEETIPASEVSGCIEYRRYYSKNDGTAIIVSTIDDLLAIMSKQSSNVIICLPYNLRSLPQQLLPYMESFKKLILWFGNDEVSWYTAKHFAKKLNEKRCYLIRPTDSQPRPKLAAEMNYNFNNIIKNAQPLWHKSIITFQDLKEEILINLQNSDKVEGVKWKRYTHLNRILKGHRRGEFTILTGPTGCGKQLL
;
A
#
# COMPACT_ATOMS: atom_id res chain seq x y z
N MET A 1 -26.10 5.60 -12.56
CA MET A 1 -24.99 4.63 -12.71
C MET A 1 -23.71 5.30 -12.25
N SER A 2 -22.99 4.75 -11.28
CA SER A 2 -21.65 5.22 -10.91
C SER A 2 -20.64 4.61 -11.88
N GLN A 3 -20.18 5.40 -12.84
CA GLN A 3 -19.28 4.94 -13.90
C GLN A 3 -17.83 5.30 -13.55
N LEU A 4 -16.97 4.28 -13.44
CA LEU A 4 -15.56 4.47 -13.75
C LEU A 4 -15.54 4.76 -15.25
N ASN A 5 -15.26 6.00 -15.64
CA ASN A 5 -15.22 6.43 -17.06
C ASN A 5 -14.01 5.81 -17.79
N CYS A 6 -13.94 4.48 -17.81
CA CYS A 6 -12.83 3.72 -18.35
C CYS A 6 -13.00 3.49 -19.86
N PHE A 7 -11.87 3.42 -20.55
CA PHE A 7 -11.82 3.22 -21.99
C PHE A 7 -11.02 1.95 -22.29
N TYR A 8 -11.56 1.09 -23.15
CA TYR A 8 -10.83 -0.10 -23.61
C TYR A 8 -10.27 0.15 -25.00
N ASN A 9 -8.95 0.03 -25.13
CA ASN A 9 -8.27 0.09 -26.42
C ASN A 9 -8.03 -1.33 -26.93
N LYS A 10 -8.78 -1.71 -27.98
CA LYS A 10 -8.70 -3.02 -28.63
C LYS A 10 -7.35 -3.28 -29.29
N ALA A 11 -6.68 -2.26 -29.82
CA ALA A 11 -5.45 -2.43 -30.61
C ALA A 11 -4.27 -2.92 -29.75
N ILE A 12 -4.18 -2.40 -28.52
CA ILE A 12 -3.13 -2.76 -27.55
C ILE A 12 -3.64 -3.66 -26.42
N ASN A 13 -4.95 -3.95 -26.40
CA ASN A 13 -5.61 -4.77 -25.38
C ASN A 13 -5.41 -4.25 -23.93
N VAL A 14 -5.59 -2.94 -23.75
CA VAL A 14 -5.38 -2.21 -22.48
C VAL A 14 -6.63 -1.45 -22.09
N ILE A 15 -6.95 -1.45 -20.79
CA ILE A 15 -8.02 -0.65 -20.19
C ILE A 15 -7.40 0.59 -19.53
N TYR A 16 -7.91 1.76 -19.87
CA TYR A 16 -7.53 3.05 -19.32
C TYR A 16 -8.50 3.47 -18.23
N PHE A 17 -7.98 3.74 -17.04
CA PHE A 17 -8.72 4.29 -15.91
C PHE A 17 -8.31 5.75 -15.70
N PRO A 18 -9.24 6.71 -15.80
CA PRO A 18 -8.89 8.12 -15.65
C PRO A 18 -8.48 8.44 -14.22
N LEU A 19 -7.41 9.22 -14.09
CA LEU A 19 -6.97 9.81 -12.83
C LEU A 19 -7.59 11.20 -12.73
N ILE A 20 -8.48 11.36 -11.76
CA ILE A 20 -9.24 12.58 -11.52
C ILE A 20 -8.46 13.43 -10.52
N GLY A 21 -8.13 14.66 -10.90
CA GLY A 21 -7.51 15.65 -10.02
C GLY A 21 -8.53 16.50 -9.25
N LEU A 22 -8.03 17.48 -8.49
CA LEU A 22 -8.83 18.39 -7.64
C LEU A 22 -10.02 19.05 -8.37
N ASN A 23 -9.83 19.46 -9.62
CA ASN A 23 -10.83 20.21 -10.39
C ASN A 23 -11.74 19.31 -11.23
N ALA A 24 -11.86 18.03 -10.89
CA ALA A 24 -12.52 17.00 -11.70
C ALA A 24 -11.94 16.83 -13.12
N SER A 25 -10.75 17.41 -13.38
CA SER A 25 -10.02 17.27 -14.63
C SER A 25 -9.28 15.94 -14.66
N ILE A 26 -9.27 15.29 -15.83
CA ILE A 26 -8.44 14.11 -16.07
C ILE A 26 -6.99 14.57 -16.21
N VAL A 27 -6.14 14.16 -15.28
CA VAL A 27 -4.70 14.54 -15.22
C VAL A 27 -3.78 13.40 -15.66
N GLY A 28 -4.34 12.23 -15.94
CA GLY A 28 -3.59 11.06 -16.38
C GLY A 28 -4.48 9.83 -16.46
N TYR A 29 -3.85 8.70 -16.76
CA TYR A 29 -4.50 7.40 -16.84
C TYR A 29 -3.67 6.34 -16.13
N LYS A 30 -4.35 5.45 -15.41
CA LYS A 30 -3.79 4.19 -14.96
C LYS A 30 -4.24 3.10 -15.93
N LEU A 31 -3.30 2.35 -16.45
CA LEU A 31 -3.47 1.36 -17.50
C LEU A 31 -3.46 -0.03 -16.86
N LEU A 32 -4.38 -0.88 -17.31
CA LEU A 32 -4.41 -2.30 -16.98
C LEU A 32 -4.30 -3.10 -18.27
N SER A 33 -3.16 -3.77 -18.48
CA SER A 33 -3.00 -4.76 -19.55
C SER A 33 -3.46 -6.13 -19.08
N THR A 34 -4.04 -6.93 -19.98
CA THR A 34 -4.54 -8.28 -19.66
C THR A 34 -3.54 -9.39 -19.96
N LYS A 35 -2.52 -9.16 -20.81
CA LYS A 35 -1.52 -10.17 -21.19
C LYS A 35 -0.15 -9.54 -21.49
N PRO A 36 0.83 -9.54 -20.56
CA PRO A 36 0.76 -9.93 -19.15
C PRO A 36 -0.05 -8.94 -18.31
N GLN A 37 -0.57 -9.39 -17.16
CA GLN A 37 -1.27 -8.50 -16.23
C GLN A 37 -0.29 -7.49 -15.65
N LYS A 38 -0.34 -6.24 -16.14
CA LYS A 38 0.59 -5.17 -15.78
C LYS A 38 -0.19 -3.88 -15.57
N GLU A 39 0.13 -3.20 -14.47
CA GLU A 39 -0.37 -1.86 -14.18
C GLU A 39 0.72 -0.82 -14.43
N GLU A 40 0.38 0.18 -15.22
CA GLU A 40 1.23 1.34 -15.50
C GLU A 40 0.43 2.63 -15.36
N THR A 41 1.13 3.74 -15.15
CA THR A 41 0.50 5.04 -14.96
C THR A 41 1.15 6.05 -15.87
N ILE A 42 0.33 6.80 -16.59
CA ILE A 42 0.74 7.86 -17.51
C ILE A 42 0.13 9.17 -17.01
N PRO A 43 0.92 10.22 -16.74
CA PRO A 43 2.39 10.25 -16.80
C PRO A 43 3.09 9.45 -15.69
N ALA A 44 4.35 9.07 -15.96
CA ALA A 44 5.16 8.17 -15.11
C ALA A 44 5.51 8.75 -13.73
N SER A 45 5.39 10.08 -13.56
CA SER A 45 5.60 10.78 -12.29
C SER A 45 4.72 12.02 -12.20
N GLU A 46 4.59 12.57 -10.98
CA GLU A 46 3.95 13.86 -10.68
C GLU A 46 2.46 13.99 -10.99
N VAL A 47 1.73 12.88 -11.12
CA VAL A 47 0.27 12.94 -11.24
C VAL A 47 -0.38 13.43 -9.94
N SER A 48 -1.22 14.44 -10.05
CA SER A 48 -2.00 15.04 -8.96
C SER A 48 -3.38 14.40 -8.73
N GLY A 49 -3.69 13.33 -9.45
CA GLY A 49 -4.99 12.67 -9.44
C GLY A 49 -4.95 11.22 -8.98
N CYS A 50 -6.13 10.69 -8.70
CA CYS A 50 -6.36 9.30 -8.33
C CYS A 50 -7.61 8.76 -9.04
N ILE A 51 -7.77 7.44 -9.06
CA ILE A 51 -9.05 6.87 -9.51
C ILE A 51 -10.01 6.95 -8.32
N GLU A 52 -11.11 7.68 -8.47
CA GLU A 52 -12.18 7.72 -7.50
C GLU A 52 -13.36 6.89 -8.01
N TYR A 53 -13.89 6.03 -7.14
CA TYR A 53 -15.19 5.40 -7.33
C TYR A 53 -16.13 5.79 -6.19
N ARG A 54 -17.29 6.35 -6.56
CA ARG A 54 -18.35 6.74 -5.64
C ARG A 54 -19.70 6.25 -6.14
N ARG A 55 -20.46 5.59 -5.27
CA ARG A 55 -21.84 5.17 -5.58
C ARG A 55 -22.82 6.33 -5.39
N TYR A 56 -23.75 6.50 -6.34
CA TYR A 56 -24.67 7.65 -6.44
C TYR A 56 -25.56 7.88 -5.20
N TYR A 57 -25.88 6.82 -4.44
CA TYR A 57 -26.74 6.87 -3.25
C TYR A 57 -25.98 6.71 -1.93
N SER A 58 -24.65 6.84 -1.94
CA SER A 58 -23.90 6.73 -0.71
C SER A 58 -23.99 8.01 0.12
N LYS A 59 -24.28 7.87 1.42
CA LYS A 59 -24.11 8.94 2.39
C LYS A 59 -22.63 9.31 2.45
N ASN A 60 -22.32 10.58 2.19
CA ASN A 60 -20.95 11.06 2.29
C ASN A 60 -20.56 11.23 3.76
N ASP A 61 -20.24 10.12 4.42
CA ASP A 61 -19.78 10.10 5.81
C ASP A 61 -18.32 10.63 5.92
N GLY A 62 -17.75 11.13 4.82
CA GLY A 62 -16.36 11.61 4.75
C GLY A 62 -15.33 10.49 4.91
N THR A 63 -15.74 9.23 4.75
CA THR A 63 -14.87 8.05 4.85
C THR A 63 -14.50 7.55 3.46
N ALA A 64 -13.20 7.43 3.20
CA ALA A 64 -12.67 6.84 1.97
C ALA A 64 -11.78 5.62 2.27
N ILE A 65 -11.88 4.61 1.41
CA ILE A 65 -11.02 3.44 1.40
C ILE A 65 -9.96 3.63 0.33
N ILE A 66 -8.69 3.57 0.71
CA ILE A 66 -7.56 3.73 -0.19
C ILE A 66 -6.98 2.35 -0.51
N VAL A 67 -6.89 2.05 -1.80
CA VAL A 67 -6.29 0.83 -2.35
C VAL A 67 -5.13 1.16 -3.26
N SER A 68 -4.22 0.20 -3.42
CA SER A 68 -3.02 0.38 -4.25
C SER A 68 -3.21 -0.06 -5.70
N THR A 69 -3.99 -1.11 -5.95
CA THR A 69 -4.14 -1.73 -7.28
C THR A 69 -5.54 -1.54 -7.85
N ILE A 70 -5.67 -1.71 -9.17
CA ILE A 70 -6.97 -1.70 -9.86
C ILE A 70 -7.75 -2.96 -9.52
N ASP A 71 -7.09 -4.11 -9.40
CA ASP A 71 -7.76 -5.36 -9.00
C ASP A 71 -8.45 -5.21 -7.64
N ASP A 72 -7.77 -4.58 -6.67
CA ASP A 72 -8.34 -4.33 -5.35
C ASP A 72 -9.52 -3.34 -5.42
N LEU A 73 -9.43 -2.31 -6.27
CA LEU A 73 -10.53 -1.37 -6.53
C LEU A 73 -11.77 -2.12 -7.07
N LEU A 74 -11.57 -2.95 -8.09
CA LEU A 74 -12.65 -3.73 -8.72
C LEU A 74 -13.25 -4.75 -7.76
N ALA A 75 -12.43 -5.39 -6.92
CA ALA A 75 -12.87 -6.33 -5.90
C ALA A 75 -13.82 -5.66 -4.89
N ILE A 76 -13.45 -4.50 -4.33
CA ILE A 76 -14.31 -3.75 -3.39
C ILE A 76 -15.58 -3.23 -4.10
N MET A 77 -15.44 -2.79 -5.36
CA MET A 77 -16.56 -2.31 -6.16
C MET A 77 -17.61 -3.40 -6.39
N SER A 78 -17.17 -4.63 -6.67
CA SER A 78 -18.06 -5.79 -6.89
C SER A 78 -18.95 -6.10 -5.68
N LYS A 79 -18.46 -5.85 -4.47
CA LYS A 79 -19.17 -6.09 -3.21
C LYS A 79 -20.04 -4.91 -2.76
N GLN A 80 -20.24 -3.91 -3.62
CA GLN A 80 -21.24 -2.85 -3.43
C GLN A 80 -21.04 -2.00 -2.17
N SER A 81 -19.79 -1.72 -1.80
CA SER A 81 -19.47 -0.88 -0.63
C SER A 81 -20.10 0.51 -0.72
N SER A 82 -20.56 1.04 0.42
CA SER A 82 -21.06 2.42 0.51
C SER A 82 -19.92 3.44 0.46
N ASN A 83 -18.75 3.14 0.99
CA ASN A 83 -17.66 4.12 1.11
C ASN A 83 -17.10 4.54 -0.26
N VAL A 84 -16.54 5.76 -0.31
CA VAL A 84 -15.75 6.22 -1.47
C VAL A 84 -14.49 5.36 -1.57
N ILE A 85 -14.15 4.88 -2.76
CA ILE A 85 -12.96 4.07 -2.98
C ILE A 85 -11.98 4.88 -3.81
N ILE A 86 -10.73 4.94 -3.37
CA ILE A 86 -9.65 5.71 -3.99
C ILE A 86 -8.53 4.74 -4.34
N CYS A 87 -8.21 4.62 -5.62
CA CYS A 87 -7.03 3.87 -6.06
C CYS A 87 -5.87 4.82 -6.32
N LEU A 88 -4.72 4.52 -5.71
CA LEU A 88 -3.50 5.32 -5.84
C LEU A 88 -2.93 5.26 -7.28
N PRO A 89 -2.34 6.36 -7.77
CA PRO A 89 -1.77 6.42 -9.12
C PRO A 89 -0.53 5.52 -9.25
N TYR A 90 0.37 5.46 -8.26
CA TYR A 90 1.65 4.73 -8.35
C TYR A 90 1.74 3.51 -7.44
N ASN A 91 0.61 2.88 -7.13
CA ASN A 91 0.51 1.73 -6.22
C ASN A 91 1.17 2.05 -4.87
N LEU A 92 2.08 1.20 -4.41
CA LEU A 92 2.84 1.38 -3.16
C LEU A 92 4.23 2.01 -3.38
N ARG A 93 4.55 2.45 -4.61
CA ARG A 93 5.87 3.02 -4.93
C ARG A 93 6.02 4.44 -4.39
N SER A 94 5.02 5.27 -4.63
CA SER A 94 5.04 6.67 -4.19
C SER A 94 3.61 7.20 -4.00
N LEU A 95 3.48 8.12 -3.05
CA LEU A 95 2.28 8.93 -2.87
C LEU A 95 2.64 10.36 -3.31
N PRO A 96 2.08 10.86 -4.43
CA PRO A 96 2.33 12.22 -4.91
C PRO A 96 1.89 13.27 -3.90
N GLN A 97 2.69 14.30 -3.70
CA GLN A 97 2.36 15.39 -2.77
C GLN A 97 1.16 16.20 -3.25
N GLN A 98 1.02 16.34 -4.57
CA GLN A 98 -0.06 17.05 -5.24
C GLN A 98 -1.43 16.39 -5.03
N LEU A 99 -1.47 15.12 -4.65
CA LEU A 99 -2.71 14.40 -4.33
C LEU A 99 -3.19 14.67 -2.89
N LEU A 100 -2.30 15.12 -1.99
CA LEU A 100 -2.61 15.32 -0.57
C LEU A 100 -3.78 16.31 -0.33
N PRO A 101 -3.85 17.48 -1.00
CA PRO A 101 -4.95 18.42 -0.80
C PRO A 101 -6.31 17.80 -1.16
N TYR A 102 -6.36 16.95 -2.19
CA TYR A 102 -7.59 16.26 -2.57
C TYR A 102 -8.01 15.25 -1.48
N MET A 103 -7.04 14.55 -0.89
CA MET A 103 -7.29 13.63 0.22
C MET A 103 -7.78 14.35 1.48
N GLU A 104 -7.42 15.61 1.74
CA GLU A 104 -7.83 16.36 2.94
C GLU A 104 -9.35 16.54 3.06
N SER A 105 -10.09 16.48 1.94
CA SER A 105 -11.55 16.51 1.94
C SER A 105 -12.20 15.37 2.74
N PHE A 106 -11.48 14.27 2.97
CA PHE A 106 -11.96 13.10 3.71
C PHE A 106 -11.61 13.17 5.20
N LYS A 107 -12.63 13.04 6.05
CA LYS A 107 -12.49 13.01 7.52
C LYS A 107 -11.83 11.72 8.02
N LYS A 108 -12.02 10.61 7.32
CA LYS A 108 -11.49 9.28 7.68
C LYS A 108 -10.93 8.58 6.44
N LEU A 109 -9.70 8.08 6.54
CA LEU A 109 -9.03 7.33 5.48
C LEU A 109 -8.73 5.91 5.99
N ILE A 110 -9.17 4.90 5.26
CA ILE A 110 -8.91 3.48 5.57
C ILE A 110 -7.94 2.94 4.51
N LEU A 111 -6.69 2.67 4.91
CA LEU A 111 -5.64 2.17 4.02
C LEU A 111 -5.70 0.63 3.97
N TRP A 112 -6.02 0.06 2.81
CA TRP A 112 -6.14 -1.39 2.60
C TRP A 112 -5.16 -1.87 1.53
N PHE A 113 -3.92 -2.11 1.92
CA PHE A 113 -2.82 -2.44 0.98
C PHE A 113 -2.41 -3.92 0.97
N GLY A 114 -2.93 -4.71 1.90
CA GLY A 114 -2.68 -6.15 1.97
C GLY A 114 -1.90 -6.60 3.19
N ASN A 115 -1.51 -7.88 3.18
CA ASN A 115 -0.91 -8.59 4.30
C ASN A 115 0.63 -8.66 4.27
N ASP A 116 1.29 -8.11 3.26
CA ASP A 116 2.76 -8.11 3.20
C ASP A 116 3.38 -7.03 4.11
N GLU A 117 4.53 -7.33 4.75
CA GLU A 117 5.29 -6.36 5.56
C GLU A 117 5.62 -5.06 4.80
N VAL A 118 5.98 -5.19 3.52
CA VAL A 118 6.25 -4.02 2.65
C VAL A 118 4.99 -3.15 2.54
N SER A 119 3.82 -3.77 2.40
CA SER A 119 2.55 -3.06 2.32
C SER A 119 2.21 -2.38 3.64
N TRP A 120 2.47 -3.05 4.76
CA TRP A 120 2.28 -2.51 6.11
C TRP A 120 3.17 -1.29 6.40
N TYR A 121 4.48 -1.39 6.13
CA TYR A 121 5.42 -0.29 6.33
C TYR A 121 5.08 0.90 5.42
N THR A 122 4.76 0.64 4.15
CA THR A 122 4.33 1.68 3.21
C THR A 122 3.02 2.34 3.65
N ALA A 123 2.07 1.56 4.18
CA ALA A 123 0.83 2.11 4.74
C ALA A 123 1.11 3.09 5.88
N LYS A 124 1.97 2.71 6.84
CA LYS A 124 2.42 3.60 7.93
C LYS A 124 3.12 4.85 7.39
N HIS A 125 3.94 4.70 6.35
CA HIS A 125 4.64 5.83 5.72
C HIS A 125 3.69 6.78 4.97
N PHE A 126 2.69 6.26 4.27
CA PHE A 126 1.67 7.07 3.59
C PHE A 126 0.75 7.76 4.58
N ALA A 127 0.38 7.09 5.67
CA ALA A 127 -0.43 7.68 6.73
C ALA A 127 0.22 8.93 7.36
N LYS A 128 1.55 8.94 7.52
CA LYS A 128 2.31 10.15 7.94
C LYS A 128 2.05 11.35 7.05
N LYS A 129 2.04 11.13 5.74
CA LYS A 129 1.79 12.18 4.74
C LYS A 129 0.31 12.58 4.69
N LEU A 130 -0.58 11.64 5.01
CA LEU A 130 -2.04 11.81 4.96
C LEU A 130 -2.64 12.28 6.29
N ASN A 131 -1.83 12.77 7.24
CA ASN A 131 -2.25 13.09 8.61
C ASN A 131 -2.70 11.82 9.38
N GLU A 132 -1.80 11.28 10.20
CA GLU A 132 -1.96 9.98 10.89
C GLU A 132 -3.27 9.88 11.70
N LYS A 133 -3.72 10.98 12.30
CA LYS A 133 -4.90 11.01 13.19
C LYS A 133 -6.20 10.57 12.53
N ARG A 134 -6.30 10.70 11.21
CA ARG A 134 -7.48 10.31 10.42
C ARG A 134 -7.27 9.01 9.62
N CYS A 135 -6.10 8.39 9.74
CA CYS A 135 -5.75 7.19 9.01
C CYS A 135 -6.00 5.94 9.86
N TYR A 136 -6.66 4.96 9.25
CA TYR A 136 -6.94 3.65 9.81
C TYR A 136 -6.27 2.60 8.92
N LEU A 137 -5.60 1.63 9.52
CA LEU A 137 -4.95 0.52 8.82
C LEU A 137 -5.73 -0.77 9.04
N ILE A 138 -5.93 -1.52 7.97
CA ILE A 138 -6.33 -2.93 8.07
C ILE A 138 -5.06 -3.74 8.34
N ARG A 139 -5.10 -4.58 9.37
CA ARG A 139 -3.91 -5.32 9.81
C ARG A 139 -3.62 -6.48 8.87
N PRO A 140 -2.34 -6.84 8.68
CA PRO A 140 -1.94 -7.97 7.86
C PRO A 140 -2.18 -9.29 8.63
N THR A 141 -3.43 -9.70 8.82
CA THR A 141 -3.79 -10.99 9.39
C THR A 141 -4.35 -11.92 8.31
N ASP A 142 -4.30 -13.24 8.54
CA ASP A 142 -4.84 -14.22 7.58
C ASP A 142 -6.34 -14.01 7.29
N SER A 143 -7.07 -13.46 8.27
CA SER A 143 -8.49 -13.11 8.17
C SER A 143 -8.77 -11.75 7.51
N GLN A 144 -7.73 -10.96 7.19
CA GLN A 144 -7.83 -9.63 6.58
C GLN A 144 -6.85 -9.47 5.41
N PRO A 145 -6.95 -10.31 4.36
CA PRO A 145 -6.03 -10.25 3.24
C PRO A 145 -6.28 -9.02 2.34
N ARG A 146 -5.54 -8.93 1.23
CA ARG A 146 -5.80 -7.95 0.16
C ARG A 146 -7.27 -7.98 -0.29
N PRO A 147 -7.86 -6.85 -0.71
CA PRO A 147 -9.24 -6.83 -1.20
C PRO A 147 -9.54 -7.86 -2.29
N LYS A 148 -8.64 -8.07 -3.26
CA LYS A 148 -8.80 -9.12 -4.30
C LYS A 148 -8.99 -10.51 -3.69
N LEU A 149 -8.05 -10.94 -2.84
CA LEU A 149 -8.08 -12.24 -2.19
C LEU A 149 -9.31 -12.36 -1.25
N ALA A 150 -9.65 -11.29 -0.54
CA ALA A 150 -10.84 -11.25 0.31
C ALA A 150 -12.13 -11.46 -0.49
N ALA A 151 -12.21 -10.95 -1.72
CA ALA A 151 -13.34 -11.20 -2.61
C ALA A 151 -13.39 -12.66 -3.08
N GLU A 152 -12.25 -13.24 -3.46
CA GLU A 152 -12.13 -14.64 -3.89
C GLU A 152 -12.50 -15.61 -2.76
N MET A 153 -12.08 -15.32 -1.52
CA MET A 153 -12.39 -16.11 -0.32
C MET A 153 -13.76 -15.80 0.29
N ASN A 154 -14.55 -14.91 -0.32
CA ASN A 154 -15.87 -14.48 0.15
C ASN A 154 -15.89 -13.92 1.59
N TYR A 155 -14.83 -13.23 2.01
CA TYR A 155 -14.84 -12.54 3.29
C TYR A 155 -15.78 -11.34 3.30
N ASN A 156 -16.26 -10.98 4.49
CA ASN A 156 -17.17 -9.85 4.68
C ASN A 156 -16.38 -8.52 4.78
N PHE A 157 -16.40 -7.74 3.71
CA PHE A 157 -15.70 -6.46 3.59
C PHE A 157 -16.14 -5.47 4.67
N ASN A 158 -17.43 -5.43 5.03
CA ASN A 158 -17.93 -4.54 6.07
C ASN A 158 -17.32 -4.87 7.45
N ASN A 159 -17.11 -6.15 7.74
CA ASN A 159 -16.45 -6.55 8.99
C ASN A 159 -14.97 -6.12 8.99
N ILE A 160 -14.25 -6.34 7.88
CA ILE A 160 -12.84 -5.92 7.75
C ILE A 160 -12.70 -4.40 7.90
N ILE A 161 -13.55 -3.62 7.22
CA ILE A 161 -13.55 -2.16 7.27
C ILE A 161 -13.88 -1.65 8.68
N LYS A 162 -14.83 -2.30 9.38
CA LYS A 162 -15.17 -1.96 10.78
C LYS A 162 -14.03 -2.24 11.75
N ASN A 163 -13.26 -3.30 11.51
CA ASN A 163 -12.12 -3.69 12.34
C ASN A 163 -10.83 -2.93 12.03
N ALA A 164 -10.84 -2.04 11.03
CA ALA A 164 -9.69 -1.20 10.71
C ALA A 164 -9.25 -0.41 11.95
N GLN A 165 -7.95 -0.51 12.27
CA GLN A 165 -7.40 0.07 13.48
C GLN A 165 -6.84 1.46 13.21
N PRO A 166 -7.18 2.47 14.02
CA PRO A 166 -6.56 3.79 13.94
C PRO A 166 -5.02 3.73 14.12
N LEU A 167 -4.29 4.58 13.40
CA LEU A 167 -2.83 4.68 13.51
C LEU A 167 -2.46 5.67 14.63
N TRP A 168 -2.38 5.20 15.89
CA TRP A 168 -2.05 6.06 17.04
C TRP A 168 -0.54 6.32 17.20
N HIS A 169 -0.22 7.44 17.87
CA HIS A 169 1.08 8.10 17.94
C HIS A 169 2.23 7.21 18.43
N LYS A 170 3.44 7.42 17.87
CA LYS A 170 4.70 6.73 18.23
C LYS A 170 5.12 6.77 19.70
N SER A 171 4.46 7.57 20.54
CA SER A 171 4.90 7.83 21.92
C SER A 171 4.13 7.05 22.98
N ILE A 172 3.07 6.33 22.60
CA ILE A 172 2.31 5.47 23.50
C ILE A 172 2.06 4.16 22.77
N ILE A 173 3.08 3.31 22.75
CA ILE A 173 2.94 1.90 22.38
C ILE A 173 2.30 1.17 23.56
N THR A 174 1.19 0.47 23.35
CA THR A 174 0.69 -0.46 24.38
C THR A 174 1.47 -1.77 24.30
N PHE A 175 1.56 -2.50 25.41
CA PHE A 175 2.20 -3.81 25.42
C PHE A 175 1.52 -4.79 24.44
N GLN A 176 0.22 -4.63 24.21
CA GLN A 176 -0.53 -5.43 23.26
C GLN A 176 -0.09 -5.18 21.81
N ASP A 177 0.14 -3.90 21.44
CA ASP A 177 0.66 -3.54 20.11
C ASP A 177 2.05 -4.12 19.86
N LEU A 178 2.92 -4.11 20.89
CA LEU A 178 4.24 -4.75 20.83
C LEU A 178 4.13 -6.26 20.67
N LYS A 179 3.24 -6.91 21.42
CA LYS A 179 3.04 -8.37 21.35
C LYS A 179 2.61 -8.81 19.96
N GLU A 180 1.73 -8.04 19.33
CA GLU A 180 1.24 -8.32 17.98
C GLU A 180 2.29 -8.02 16.90
N GLU A 181 3.10 -6.96 17.05
CA GLU A 181 4.24 -6.69 16.18
C GLU A 181 5.32 -7.78 16.30
N ILE A 182 5.60 -8.25 17.52
CA ILE A 182 6.49 -9.39 17.76
C ILE A 182 5.92 -10.66 17.12
N LEU A 183 4.61 -10.90 17.21
CA LEU A 183 3.98 -12.06 16.59
C LEU A 183 4.16 -12.06 15.06
N ILE A 184 3.96 -10.92 14.41
CA ILE A 184 4.18 -10.77 12.95
C ILE A 184 5.65 -11.06 12.60
N ASN A 185 6.59 -10.53 13.38
CA ASN A 185 8.02 -10.76 13.16
C ASN A 185 8.42 -12.23 13.38
N LEU A 186 7.82 -12.90 14.38
CA LEU A 186 8.06 -14.32 14.66
C LEU A 186 7.48 -15.23 13.57
N GLN A 187 6.28 -14.91 13.06
CA GLN A 187 5.64 -15.67 11.98
C GLN A 187 6.37 -15.52 10.64
N ASN A 188 7.09 -14.41 10.44
CA ASN A 188 7.89 -14.13 9.24
C ASN A 188 9.41 -14.28 9.50
N SER A 189 9.83 -15.18 10.39
CA SER A 189 11.24 -15.35 10.79
C SER A 189 12.21 -15.45 9.61
N ASP A 190 11.81 -16.13 8.54
CA ASP A 190 12.63 -16.36 7.35
C ASP A 190 12.90 -15.09 6.53
N LYS A 191 12.07 -14.05 6.69
CA LYS A 191 12.23 -12.72 6.06
C LYS A 191 13.02 -11.73 6.93
N VAL A 192 13.21 -12.04 8.20
CA VAL A 192 14.01 -11.26 9.18
C VAL A 192 15.48 -11.70 9.19
N GLU A 193 15.81 -12.78 8.50
CA GLU A 193 17.19 -13.16 8.27
C GLU A 193 17.91 -12.10 7.43
N GLY A 194 19.01 -11.57 7.97
CA GLY A 194 19.82 -10.57 7.27
C GLY A 194 20.42 -11.11 5.98
N VAL A 195 20.72 -10.21 5.04
CA VAL A 195 21.39 -10.55 3.79
C VAL A 195 22.71 -11.24 4.10
N LYS A 196 22.85 -12.49 3.66
CA LYS A 196 24.03 -13.30 3.96
C LYS A 196 25.27 -12.75 3.22
N TRP A 197 26.39 -12.70 3.93
CA TRP A 197 27.70 -12.37 3.38
C TRP A 197 28.13 -13.43 2.37
N LYS A 198 28.41 -13.02 1.13
CA LYS A 198 28.87 -13.93 0.05
C LYS A 198 30.35 -14.27 0.19
N ARG A 199 31.18 -13.25 0.45
CA ARG A 199 32.64 -13.39 0.54
C ARG A 199 33.11 -13.96 1.88
N TYR A 200 32.36 -13.69 2.94
CA TYR A 200 32.66 -14.14 4.30
C TYR A 200 31.55 -15.02 4.85
N THR A 201 31.42 -16.22 4.28
CA THR A 201 30.38 -17.18 4.67
C THR A 201 30.45 -17.55 6.15
N HIS A 202 31.65 -17.55 6.74
CA HIS A 202 31.84 -17.83 8.16
C HIS A 202 31.26 -16.74 9.08
N LEU A 203 31.19 -15.48 8.62
CA LEU A 203 30.51 -14.40 9.36
C LEU A 203 29.00 -14.62 9.43
N ASN A 204 28.40 -15.35 8.49
CA ASN A 204 26.98 -15.68 8.56
C ASN A 204 26.64 -16.56 9.77
N ARG A 205 27.58 -17.39 10.25
CA ARG A 205 27.35 -18.19 11.46
C ARG A 205 27.28 -17.33 12.72
N ILE A 206 27.98 -16.20 12.73
CA ILE A 206 28.12 -15.32 13.89
C ILE A 206 27.08 -14.20 13.84
N LEU A 207 27.01 -13.48 12.71
CA LEU A 207 26.17 -12.30 12.51
C LEU A 207 24.79 -12.63 11.95
N LYS A 208 24.60 -13.83 11.40
CA LYS A 208 23.37 -14.27 10.71
C LYS A 208 22.97 -13.44 9.47
N GLY A 209 23.89 -12.62 8.96
CA GLY A 209 23.69 -11.73 7.80
C GLY A 209 23.42 -10.28 8.21
N HIS A 210 23.37 -9.38 7.24
CA HIS A 210 23.14 -7.94 7.44
C HIS A 210 21.64 -7.63 7.41
N ARG A 211 21.05 -7.19 8.51
CA ARG A 211 19.61 -6.89 8.56
C ARG A 211 19.30 -5.48 8.11
N ARG A 212 18.04 -5.24 7.74
CA ARG A 212 17.55 -3.92 7.34
C ARG A 212 17.49 -3.01 8.57
N GLY A 213 18.19 -1.88 8.51
CA GLY A 213 18.30 -0.91 9.63
C GLY A 213 19.57 -1.06 10.48
N GLU A 214 20.38 -2.09 10.25
CA GLU A 214 21.73 -2.20 10.82
C GLU A 214 22.72 -1.36 9.99
N PHE A 215 23.77 -0.85 10.64
CA PHE A 215 24.88 -0.15 9.98
C PHE A 215 26.18 -0.90 10.28
N THR A 216 26.74 -1.55 9.26
CA THR A 216 27.99 -2.31 9.41
C THR A 216 29.19 -1.50 8.93
N ILE A 217 30.18 -1.35 9.79
CA ILE A 217 31.45 -0.66 9.48
C ILE A 217 32.53 -1.72 9.24
N LEU A 218 33.10 -1.71 8.03
CA LEU A 218 34.29 -2.51 7.71
C LEU A 218 35.51 -1.59 7.72
N THR A 219 36.46 -1.86 8.62
CA THR A 219 37.68 -1.07 8.80
C THR A 219 38.93 -1.95 8.83
N GLY A 220 40.09 -1.35 8.57
CA GLY A 220 41.38 -2.03 8.39
C GLY A 220 42.46 -1.08 7.85
N PRO A 221 43.73 -1.49 7.83
CA PRO A 221 44.85 -0.66 7.38
C PRO A 221 44.79 -0.30 5.89
N THR A 222 45.58 0.67 5.46
CA THR A 222 45.65 1.09 4.04
C THR A 222 46.16 -0.06 3.18
N GLY A 223 45.53 -0.27 2.02
CA GLY A 223 45.93 -1.33 1.08
C GLY A 223 45.36 -2.73 1.37
N CYS A 224 44.57 -2.93 2.44
CA CYS A 224 44.01 -4.26 2.76
C CYS A 224 42.77 -4.67 1.94
N GLY A 225 42.44 -3.95 0.88
CA GLY A 225 41.34 -4.33 -0.02
C GLY A 225 39.93 -4.11 0.51
N LYS A 226 39.71 -3.17 1.44
CA LYS A 226 38.36 -2.79 1.97
C LYS A 226 37.33 -2.50 0.88
N GLN A 227 37.76 -1.99 -0.27
CA GLN A 227 36.90 -1.68 -1.42
C GLN A 227 36.50 -2.91 -2.25
N LEU A 228 37.21 -4.03 -2.10
CA LEU A 228 36.95 -5.27 -2.84
C LEU A 228 35.96 -6.20 -2.10
N LEU A 229 35.57 -5.89 -0.86
CA LEU A 229 34.71 -6.72 -0.01
C LEU A 229 33.23 -6.55 -0.32
#